data_AF-A0A958QID3-F1
#
_entry.id   AF-A0A958QID3-F1
#
_cell.length_a   1.000
_cell.length_b   1.000
_cell.length_c   1.000
_cell.angle_alpha   90.00
_cell.angle_beta   90.00
_cell.angle_gamma   90.00
#
_symmetry.space_group_name_H-M   'P 1'
#
loop_
_entity.id
_entity.type
_entity.pdbx_description
1 polymer ?
#
loop_
_entity_poly.entity_id
_entity_poly.type
_entity_poly.pdbx_seq_one_letter_code
_entity_poly.pdbx_strand_id
1 'polypeptide(L)'
;MQEFVIFVVLLGLCITEAIHGGHIWTPLILLAAFLSVIYLRRKRRLQRADFVNQLKSYRRELRGGGTVVVDSLMLRYNTTVTTYNLSIGAIITNFIIPSRHQVANGEDHGESLLYSVLSLVSGWWAFPTGPIITLSIIKRNLTGGDQITVGQLIDAPLLQAVAPQEQSTFSSSLHRKSDASATVSLSTGRGSRSDLQLDRRTRQAQNISTAQRVADLDKPPPPGIVLTRYVQARVEHWRDDTQRRVSRALSHRKRRDKESE
;
A
#
# COMPACT_ATOMS: atom_id res chain seq x y z
N MET A 1 20.65 -2.02 8.74
CA MET A 1 21.11 -0.63 8.89
C MET A 1 20.68 -0.04 10.23
N GLN A 2 19.39 0.21 10.48
CA GLN A 2 18.94 0.85 11.74
C GLN A 2 19.40 0.09 13.01
N GLU A 3 19.22 -1.23 13.08
CA GLU A 3 19.62 -2.08 14.23
C GLU A 3 21.12 -1.98 14.58
N PHE A 4 21.96 -1.79 13.57
CA PHE A 4 23.41 -1.63 13.74
C PHE A 4 23.76 -0.28 14.36
N VAL A 5 23.10 0.81 13.94
CA VAL A 5 23.32 2.16 14.49
C VAL A 5 23.04 2.19 15.99
N ILE A 6 21.95 1.57 16.43
CA ILE A 6 21.59 1.54 17.85
C ILE A 6 22.57 0.69 18.65
N PHE A 7 22.98 -0.44 18.09
CA PHE A 7 24.01 -1.26 18.72
C PHE A 7 25.30 -0.45 18.92
N VAL A 8 25.74 0.33 17.93
CA VAL A 8 26.91 1.20 18.04
C VAL A 8 26.71 2.30 19.09
N VAL A 9 25.54 2.93 19.14
CA VAL A 9 25.23 3.95 20.16
C VAL A 9 25.21 3.37 21.57
N LEU A 10 24.55 2.22 21.76
CA LEU A 10 24.53 1.51 23.05
C LEU A 10 25.94 1.07 23.46
N LEU A 11 26.74 0.57 22.52
CA LEU A 11 28.13 0.21 22.76
C LEU A 11 28.93 1.43 23.21
N GLY A 12 28.75 2.58 22.57
CA GLY A 12 29.37 3.84 22.96
C GLY A 12 28.99 4.25 24.40
N LEU A 13 27.70 4.18 24.74
CA LEU A 13 27.20 4.47 26.10
C LEU A 13 27.78 3.50 27.15
N CYS A 14 27.88 2.21 26.81
CA CYS A 14 28.49 1.22 27.70
C CYS A 14 29.98 1.52 27.94
N ILE A 15 30.72 1.93 26.90
CA ILE A 15 32.14 2.28 27.03
C ILE A 15 32.32 3.54 27.87
N THR A 16 31.49 4.57 27.67
CA THR A 16 31.58 5.81 28.46
C THR A 16 31.34 5.58 29.95
N GLU A 17 30.34 4.77 30.30
CA GLU A 17 30.06 4.40 31.70
C GLU A 17 31.20 3.59 32.32
N ALA A 18 31.80 2.67 31.56
CA ALA A 18 32.94 1.88 32.03
C ALA A 18 34.17 2.75 32.33
N ILE A 19 34.42 3.81 31.56
CA ILE A 19 35.54 4.73 31.77
C ILE A 19 35.35 5.59 33.03
N HIS A 20 34.11 5.99 33.34
CA HIS A 20 33.82 6.89 34.46
C HIS A 20 33.67 6.17 35.82
N GLY A 21 33.95 4.86 35.88
CA GLY A 21 33.77 4.07 37.10
C GLY A 21 32.29 3.85 37.46
N GLY A 22 31.39 3.92 36.48
CA GLY A 22 29.97 3.66 36.65
C GLY A 22 29.68 2.22 37.08
N HIS A 23 28.47 2.00 37.61
CA HIS A 23 28.05 0.66 38.00
C HIS A 23 27.99 -0.29 36.79
N ILE A 24 28.69 -1.42 36.88
CA ILE A 24 28.77 -2.44 35.82
C ILE A 24 27.39 -3.02 35.41
N TRP A 25 26.38 -2.86 36.26
CA TRP A 25 25.02 -3.34 36.02
C TRP A 25 24.27 -2.54 34.95
N THR A 26 24.53 -1.23 34.84
CA THR A 26 23.87 -0.35 33.87
C THR A 26 24.03 -0.83 32.42
N PRO A 27 25.26 -1.07 31.91
CA PRO A 27 25.45 -1.56 30.54
C PRO A 27 24.86 -2.96 30.33
N LEU A 28 24.88 -3.81 31.36
CA LEU A 28 24.30 -5.16 31.29
C LEU A 28 22.77 -5.11 31.13
N ILE A 29 22.10 -4.24 31.89
CA ILE A 29 20.65 -4.03 31.81
C ILE A 29 20.27 -3.45 30.45
N LEU A 30 21.02 -2.46 29.94
CA LEU A 30 20.79 -1.87 28.62
C LEU A 30 20.96 -2.90 27.50
N LEU A 31 22.01 -3.72 27.57
CA LEU A 31 22.24 -4.80 26.61
C LEU A 31 21.13 -5.84 26.65
N ALA A 32 20.71 -6.27 27.85
CA ALA A 32 19.60 -7.21 28.02
C ALA A 32 18.28 -6.65 27.48
N ALA A 33 17.97 -5.37 27.74
CA ALA A 33 16.80 -4.69 27.21
C ALA A 33 16.84 -4.62 25.68
N PHE A 34 17.99 -4.28 25.09
CA PHE A 34 18.17 -4.24 23.65
C PHE A 34 17.98 -5.61 22.99
N LEU A 35 18.60 -6.66 23.54
CA LEU A 35 18.44 -8.03 23.06
C LEU A 35 16.99 -8.51 23.18
N SER A 36 16.30 -8.15 24.29
CA SER A 36 14.88 -8.43 24.48
C SER A 36 14.02 -7.80 23.37
N VAL A 37 14.27 -6.53 23.03
CA VAL A 37 13.57 -5.85 21.92
C VAL A 37 13.82 -6.56 20.59
N ILE A 38 15.06 -6.94 20.28
CA ILE A 38 15.39 -7.69 19.05
C ILE A 38 14.66 -9.03 19.02
N TYR A 39 14.70 -9.78 20.12
CA TYR A 39 14.02 -11.07 20.24
C TYR A 39 12.51 -10.94 20.01
N LEU A 40 11.87 -9.97 20.66
CA LEU A 40 10.44 -9.70 20.51
C LEU A 40 10.09 -9.31 19.07
N ARG A 41 10.91 -8.47 18.41
CA ARG A 41 10.71 -8.11 16.99
C ARG A 41 10.83 -9.34 16.09
N ARG A 42 11.84 -10.19 16.30
CA ARG A 42 12.03 -11.41 15.51
C ARG A 42 10.85 -12.37 15.69
N LYS A 43 10.44 -12.61 16.93
CA LYS A 43 9.28 -13.47 17.25
C LYS A 43 8.00 -12.96 16.57
N ARG A 44 7.72 -11.66 16.63
CA ARG A 44 6.55 -11.06 15.96
C ARG A 44 6.62 -11.16 14.44
N ARG A 45 7.80 -10.99 13.84
CA ARG A 45 7.99 -11.16 12.38
C ARG A 45 7.71 -12.59 11.94
N LEU A 46 8.17 -13.59 12.70
CA LEU A 46 7.89 -15.00 12.42
C LEU A 46 6.40 -15.29 12.49
N GLN A 47 5.70 -14.88 13.56
CA GLN A 47 4.25 -15.09 13.68
C GLN A 47 3.46 -14.48 12.51
N ARG A 48 3.86 -13.31 12.02
CA ARG A 48 3.25 -12.68 10.83
C ARG A 48 3.54 -13.45 9.56
N ALA A 49 4.78 -13.91 9.39
CA ALA A 49 5.16 -14.72 8.24
C ALA A 49 4.38 -16.04 8.22
N ASP A 50 4.25 -16.68 9.37
CA ASP A 50 3.50 -17.93 9.53
C ASP A 50 2.02 -17.73 9.19
N PHE A 51 1.39 -16.68 9.71
CA PHE A 51 0.01 -16.31 9.37
C PHE A 51 -0.17 -16.07 7.86
N VAL A 52 0.73 -15.30 7.24
CA VAL A 52 0.69 -15.04 5.79
C VAL A 52 0.91 -16.33 5.00
N ASN A 53 1.79 -17.22 5.45
CA ASN A 53 2.06 -18.50 4.80
C ASN A 53 0.85 -19.44 4.90
N GLN A 54 0.16 -19.46 6.05
CA GLN A 54 -1.11 -20.17 6.21
C GLN A 54 -2.19 -19.59 5.28
N LEU A 55 -2.33 -18.26 5.18
CA LEU A 55 -3.25 -17.65 4.22
C LEU A 55 -2.93 -18.03 2.77
N LYS A 56 -1.64 -18.13 2.42
CA LYS A 56 -1.22 -18.56 1.09
C LYS A 56 -1.60 -20.01 0.79
N SER A 57 -1.56 -20.92 1.77
CA SER A 57 -2.00 -22.31 1.54
C SER A 57 -3.50 -22.40 1.21
N TYR A 58 -4.31 -21.48 1.73
CA TYR A 58 -5.76 -21.41 1.46
C TYR A 58 -6.15 -20.49 0.29
N ARG A 59 -5.18 -20.02 -0.50
CA ARG A 59 -5.41 -19.02 -1.55
C ARG A 59 -6.49 -19.41 -2.56
N ARG A 60 -6.57 -20.69 -2.95
CA ARG A 60 -7.57 -21.16 -3.94
C ARG A 60 -8.98 -21.12 -3.37
N GLU A 61 -9.15 -21.55 -2.12
CA GLU A 61 -10.44 -21.58 -1.43
C GLU A 61 -10.95 -20.17 -1.16
N LEU A 62 -10.08 -19.28 -0.65
CA LEU A 62 -10.43 -17.88 -0.42
C LEU A 62 -10.82 -17.17 -1.73
N ARG A 63 -10.10 -17.40 -2.83
CA ARG A 63 -10.46 -16.82 -4.15
C ARG A 63 -11.76 -17.37 -4.73
N GLY A 64 -12.14 -18.61 -4.37
CA GLY A 64 -13.42 -19.21 -4.72
C GLY A 64 -14.60 -18.65 -3.91
N GLY A 65 -14.35 -17.72 -2.97
CA GLY A 65 -15.38 -17.19 -2.07
C GLY A 65 -15.61 -18.04 -0.82
N GLY A 66 -14.76 -19.04 -0.58
CA GLY A 66 -14.79 -19.87 0.63
C GLY A 66 -14.46 -19.09 1.90
N THR A 67 -14.90 -19.64 3.03
CA THR A 67 -14.58 -19.16 4.38
C THR A 67 -13.57 -20.09 5.03
N VAL A 68 -12.47 -19.55 5.52
CA VAL A 68 -11.40 -20.33 6.15
C VAL A 68 -11.17 -19.85 7.57
N VAL A 69 -10.97 -20.77 8.51
CA VAL A 69 -10.63 -20.42 9.90
C VAL A 69 -9.12 -20.51 10.08
N VAL A 70 -8.47 -19.38 10.39
CA VAL A 70 -7.02 -19.30 10.67
C VAL A 70 -6.83 -18.69 12.04
N ASP A 71 -6.15 -19.38 12.96
CA ASP A 71 -5.94 -18.93 14.34
C ASP A 71 -7.26 -18.50 15.03
N SER A 72 -8.33 -19.29 14.87
CA SER A 72 -9.71 -19.01 15.33
C SER A 72 -10.43 -17.83 14.67
N LEU A 73 -9.82 -17.17 13.68
CA LEU A 73 -10.44 -16.08 12.93
C LEU A 73 -11.13 -16.63 11.67
N MET A 74 -12.41 -16.33 11.50
CA MET A 74 -13.14 -16.60 10.25
C MET A 74 -12.77 -15.55 9.20
N LEU A 75 -12.04 -15.99 8.17
CA LEU A 75 -11.51 -15.13 7.13
C LEU A 75 -12.19 -15.44 5.78
N ARG A 76 -12.60 -14.37 5.09
CA ARG A 76 -13.03 -14.34 3.69
C ARG A 76 -12.05 -13.52 2.89
N TYR A 77 -12.11 -13.62 1.56
CA TYR A 77 -11.25 -12.86 0.66
C TYR A 77 -11.35 -11.34 0.85
N ASN A 78 -12.56 -10.86 1.13
CA ASN A 78 -12.87 -9.45 1.36
C ASN A 78 -12.82 -9.04 2.83
N THR A 79 -12.47 -9.94 3.75
CA THR A 79 -12.30 -9.59 5.16
C THR A 79 -11.15 -8.60 5.30
N THR A 80 -11.40 -7.51 6.02
CA THR A 80 -10.39 -6.53 6.40
C THR A 80 -9.71 -6.99 7.68
N VAL A 81 -8.39 -7.10 7.62
CA VAL A 81 -7.57 -7.30 8.80
C VAL A 81 -6.91 -5.98 9.20
N THR A 82 -6.97 -5.66 10.48
CA THR A 82 -6.40 -4.47 11.08
C THR A 82 -5.06 -4.79 11.71
N THR A 83 -4.18 -3.81 11.73
CA THR A 83 -2.89 -3.86 12.42
C THR A 83 -2.68 -2.55 13.15
N TYR A 84 -2.36 -2.62 14.43
CA TYR A 84 -1.96 -1.47 15.24
C TYR A 84 -0.45 -1.36 15.27
N ASN A 85 0.06 -0.13 15.27
CA ASN A 85 1.49 0.12 15.30
C ASN A 85 1.90 0.66 16.68
N LEU A 86 2.97 0.10 17.25
CA LEU A 86 3.60 0.62 18.46
C LEU A 86 4.84 1.45 18.08
N SER A 87 4.90 2.69 18.55
CA SER A 87 6.05 3.60 18.40
C SER A 87 6.97 3.50 19.63
N ILE A 88 8.25 3.18 19.45
CA ILE A 88 9.26 3.19 20.53
C ILE A 88 10.40 4.10 20.10
N GLY A 89 10.52 5.26 20.74
CA GLY A 89 11.57 6.23 20.52
C GLY A 89 12.80 5.90 21.36
N ALA A 90 13.98 5.99 20.76
CA ALA A 90 15.27 5.85 21.42
C ALA A 90 16.19 6.97 20.92
N ILE A 91 16.18 8.10 21.64
CA ILE A 91 16.99 9.32 21.47
C ILE A 91 17.00 9.87 20.04
N ILE A 92 17.62 9.20 19.08
CA ILE A 92 17.76 9.65 17.68
C ILE A 92 16.90 8.81 16.73
N THR A 93 16.47 7.62 17.15
CA THR A 93 15.78 6.66 16.28
C THR A 93 14.40 6.30 16.81
N ASN A 94 13.48 5.94 15.92
CA ASN A 94 12.16 5.47 16.30
C ASN A 94 11.90 4.07 15.72
N PHE A 95 11.32 3.18 16.52
CA PHE A 95 10.93 1.83 16.10
C PHE A 95 9.43 1.75 15.97
N ILE A 96 9.00 1.29 14.81
CA ILE A 96 7.61 0.91 14.60
C ILE A 96 7.52 -0.61 14.72
N ILE A 97 6.76 -1.08 15.71
CA ILE A 97 6.50 -2.48 15.96
C ILE A 97 5.02 -2.75 15.69
N PRO A 98 4.70 -3.40 14.58
CA PRO A 98 3.32 -3.64 14.20
C PRO A 98 2.75 -4.86 14.98
N SER A 99 1.44 -4.86 15.31
CA SER A 99 0.74 -5.83 16.16
C SER A 99 0.52 -7.19 15.46
N ARG A 100 -0.33 -8.07 16.00
CA ARG A 100 -0.84 -9.20 15.21
C ARG A 100 -1.95 -8.72 14.27
N HIS A 101 -2.21 -9.47 13.21
CA HIS A 101 -3.37 -9.22 12.36
C HIS A 101 -4.63 -9.59 13.14
N GLN A 102 -5.57 -8.66 13.23
CA GLN A 102 -6.88 -8.87 13.84
C GLN A 102 -7.95 -8.67 12.79
N VAL A 103 -9.11 -9.30 12.95
CA VAL A 103 -10.24 -9.03 12.07
C VAL A 103 -10.85 -7.70 12.51
N ALA A 104 -11.19 -6.84 11.55
CA ALA A 104 -11.84 -5.55 11.82
C ALA A 104 -13.31 -5.72 12.28
N ASN A 105 -13.55 -6.49 13.32
CA ASN A 105 -14.89 -6.82 13.82
C ASN A 105 -15.33 -5.84 14.93
N GLY A 106 -15.05 -4.54 14.79
CA GLY A 106 -15.66 -3.46 15.58
C GLY A 106 -15.54 -3.49 17.12
N GLU A 107 -15.07 -4.57 17.75
CA GLU A 107 -15.13 -4.77 19.20
C GLU A 107 -13.76 -4.58 19.87
N ASP A 108 -12.66 -4.63 19.11
CA ASP A 108 -11.29 -4.57 19.65
C ASP A 108 -10.77 -3.14 19.93
N HIS A 109 -11.63 -2.26 20.43
CA HIS A 109 -11.25 -0.88 20.79
C HIS A 109 -10.15 -0.84 21.87
N GLY A 110 -10.15 -1.82 22.78
CA GLY A 110 -9.20 -1.89 23.91
C GLY A 110 -7.75 -2.01 23.45
N GLU A 111 -7.48 -2.81 22.43
CA GLU A 111 -6.12 -2.97 21.91
C GLU A 111 -5.61 -1.70 21.22
N SER A 112 -6.48 -1.00 20.48
CA SER A 112 -6.11 0.26 19.84
C SER A 112 -5.71 1.34 20.86
N LEU A 113 -6.41 1.39 22.00
CA LEU A 113 -6.12 2.30 23.10
C LEU A 113 -4.82 1.93 23.79
N LEU A 114 -4.62 0.65 24.11
CA LEU A 114 -3.39 0.15 24.74
C LEU A 114 -2.16 0.50 23.87
N TYR A 115 -2.23 0.22 22.56
CA TYR A 115 -1.13 0.55 21.65
C TYR A 115 -0.89 2.05 21.51
N SER A 116 -1.95 2.87 21.58
CA SER A 116 -1.85 4.33 21.55
C SER A 116 -1.19 4.89 22.81
N VAL A 117 -1.61 4.43 23.99
CA VAL A 117 -1.01 4.81 25.28
C VAL A 117 0.44 4.39 25.36
N LEU A 118 0.75 3.14 24.99
CA LEU A 118 2.13 2.65 24.95
C LEU A 118 2.96 3.48 23.96
N SER A 119 2.44 3.76 22.76
CA SER A 119 3.15 4.59 21.78
C SER A 119 3.41 6.01 22.29
N LEU A 120 2.47 6.61 23.02
CA LEU A 120 2.65 7.94 23.62
C LEU A 120 3.80 7.94 24.62
N VAL A 121 3.83 6.95 25.52
CA VAL A 121 4.86 6.85 26.58
C VAL A 121 6.22 6.47 26.03
N SER A 122 6.29 5.50 25.11
CA SER A 122 7.57 5.00 24.59
C SER A 122 8.08 5.78 23.38
N GLY A 123 7.21 6.32 22.54
CA GLY A 123 7.56 7.00 21.30
C GLY A 123 8.11 8.42 21.48
N TRP A 124 7.78 9.07 22.60
CA TRP A 124 8.12 10.48 22.83
C TRP A 124 9.63 10.74 22.99
N TRP A 125 10.40 9.72 23.37
CA TRP A 125 11.83 9.85 23.69
C TRP A 125 12.76 9.97 22.47
N ALA A 126 12.23 9.95 21.24
CA ALA A 126 13.03 10.21 20.04
C ALA A 126 12.99 11.71 19.69
N PHE A 127 14.12 12.40 19.75
CA PHE A 127 14.28 13.78 19.32
C PHE A 127 15.01 13.86 17.96
N PRO A 128 14.56 14.72 17.03
CA PRO A 128 13.40 15.61 17.08
C PRO A 128 12.10 15.00 16.52
N THR A 129 12.17 13.85 15.84
CA THR A 129 11.06 13.33 15.03
C THR A 129 10.04 12.47 15.80
N GLY A 130 10.35 12.07 17.04
CA GLY A 130 9.54 11.15 17.84
C GLY A 130 8.13 11.65 18.10
N PRO A 131 7.91 12.88 18.61
CA PRO A 131 6.56 13.41 18.84
C PRO A 131 5.70 13.41 17.56
N ILE A 132 6.27 13.82 16.42
CA ILE A 132 5.55 13.89 15.14
C ILE A 132 5.11 12.48 14.69
N ILE A 133 6.02 11.52 14.71
CA ILE A 133 5.71 10.13 14.30
C ILE A 133 4.73 9.47 15.27
N THR A 134 4.92 9.72 16.57
CA THR A 134 4.08 9.14 17.64
C THR A 134 2.65 9.64 17.54
N LEU A 135 2.43 10.94 17.35
CA LEU A 135 1.09 11.50 17.15
C LEU A 135 0.43 10.94 15.88
N SER A 136 1.19 10.76 14.80
CA SER A 136 0.69 10.14 13.56
C SER A 136 0.23 8.69 13.80
N ILE A 137 1.02 7.90 14.54
CA ILE A 137 0.68 6.52 14.89
C ILE A 137 -0.53 6.44 15.82
N ILE A 138 -0.61 7.30 16.84
CA ILE A 138 -1.76 7.37 17.74
C ILE A 138 -3.02 7.68 16.95
N LYS A 139 -2.99 8.72 16.11
CA LYS A 139 -4.11 9.06 15.23
C LYS A 139 -4.54 7.85 14.40
N ARG A 140 -3.58 7.15 13.78
CA ARG A 140 -3.84 5.97 12.95
C ARG A 140 -4.45 4.81 13.74
N ASN A 141 -3.94 4.53 14.94
CA ASN A 141 -4.47 3.48 15.80
C ASN A 141 -5.90 3.80 16.25
N LEU A 142 -6.17 5.04 16.64
CA LEU A 142 -7.50 5.51 17.03
C LEU A 142 -8.52 5.48 15.88
N THR A 143 -8.07 5.64 14.62
CA THR A 143 -8.94 5.49 13.42
C THR A 143 -9.17 4.02 13.01
N GLY A 144 -8.86 3.06 13.88
CA GLY A 144 -9.03 1.62 13.60
C GLY A 144 -7.76 0.93 13.11
N GLY A 145 -6.59 1.51 13.34
CA GLY A 145 -5.30 0.94 12.91
C GLY A 145 -5.16 0.98 11.39
N ASP A 146 -4.28 0.14 10.87
CA ASP A 146 -4.06 0.06 9.44
C ASP A 146 -4.58 -1.22 8.78
N GLN A 147 -5.52 -0.98 7.86
CA GLN A 147 -6.48 -1.96 7.39
C GLN A 147 -6.00 -2.49 6.04
N ILE A 148 -5.88 -3.79 5.91
CA ILE A 148 -5.52 -4.47 4.67
C ILE A 148 -6.52 -5.60 4.45
N THR A 149 -6.98 -5.80 3.21
CA THR A 149 -7.85 -6.94 2.92
C THR A 149 -7.03 -8.22 2.82
N VAL A 150 -7.63 -9.35 3.20
CA VAL A 150 -6.98 -10.68 3.07
C VAL A 150 -6.52 -10.93 1.63
N GLY A 151 -7.32 -10.54 0.63
CA GLY A 151 -6.93 -10.60 -0.78
C GLY A 151 -5.65 -9.80 -1.09
N GLN A 152 -5.53 -8.57 -0.58
CA GLN A 152 -4.32 -7.76 -0.73
C GLN A 152 -3.11 -8.41 -0.04
N LEU A 153 -3.29 -8.99 1.15
CA LEU A 153 -2.20 -9.61 1.90
C LEU A 153 -1.64 -10.86 1.19
N ILE A 154 -2.52 -11.65 0.55
CA ILE A 154 -2.14 -12.83 -0.22
C ILE A 154 -1.47 -12.45 -1.55
N ASP A 155 -1.95 -11.39 -2.21
CA ASP A 155 -1.47 -10.96 -3.52
C ASP A 155 -0.34 -9.92 -3.46
N ALA A 156 0.01 -9.40 -2.27
CA ALA A 156 1.08 -8.43 -2.06
C ALA A 156 2.43 -8.79 -2.71
N PRO A 157 2.92 -10.05 -2.70
CA PRO A 157 4.17 -10.40 -3.38
C PRO A 157 4.09 -10.17 -4.89
N LEU A 158 2.90 -10.38 -5.48
CA LEU A 158 2.68 -10.13 -6.91
C LEU A 158 2.58 -8.65 -7.20
N LEU A 159 1.98 -7.85 -6.30
CA LEU A 159 1.90 -6.41 -6.46
C LEU A 159 3.28 -5.73 -6.33
N GLN A 160 4.15 -6.20 -5.43
CA GLN A 160 5.54 -5.73 -5.37
C GLN A 160 6.38 -6.15 -6.58
N ALA A 161 6.07 -7.31 -7.19
CA ALA A 161 6.73 -7.74 -8.43
C ALA A 161 6.23 -6.99 -9.67
N VAL A 162 4.98 -6.51 -9.64
CA VAL A 162 4.33 -5.82 -10.78
C VAL A 162 4.48 -4.30 -10.70
N ALA A 163 4.58 -3.71 -9.51
CA ALA A 163 4.91 -2.30 -9.34
C ALA A 163 6.42 -2.11 -9.59
N PRO A 164 6.85 -1.62 -10.77
CA PRO A 164 8.23 -1.27 -10.99
C PRO A 164 8.56 -0.10 -10.06
N GLN A 165 9.82 0.07 -9.70
CA GLN A 165 10.32 1.03 -8.71
C GLN A 165 10.13 2.51 -9.10
N GLU A 166 8.91 2.99 -9.34
CA GLU A 166 8.63 4.40 -9.64
C GLU A 166 8.83 5.32 -8.43
N GLN A 167 9.02 4.78 -7.22
CA GLN A 167 9.27 5.60 -6.03
C GLN A 167 10.73 6.09 -5.89
N SER A 168 11.68 5.62 -6.71
CA SER A 168 13.06 6.14 -6.67
C SER A 168 13.31 7.33 -7.61
N THR A 169 12.39 7.66 -8.53
CA THR A 169 12.54 8.76 -9.49
C THR A 169 11.76 10.02 -9.14
N PHE A 170 10.88 10.00 -8.12
CA PHE A 170 10.12 11.21 -7.74
C PHE A 170 10.95 12.25 -6.97
N SER A 171 12.08 11.85 -6.39
CA SER A 171 12.97 12.76 -5.65
C SER A 171 13.88 13.62 -6.55
N SER A 172 13.97 13.32 -7.86
CA SER A 172 14.87 14.04 -8.78
C SER A 172 14.16 15.01 -9.74
N SER A 173 12.83 15.08 -9.75
CA SER A 173 12.07 15.93 -10.68
C SER A 173 11.65 17.30 -10.11
N LEU A 174 11.82 17.55 -8.80
CA LEU A 174 11.55 18.86 -8.20
C LEU A 174 12.61 19.94 -8.48
N HIS A 175 13.62 19.66 -9.30
CA HIS A 175 14.66 20.65 -9.66
C HIS A 175 14.69 21.03 -11.15
N ARG A 176 13.66 20.70 -11.95
CA ARG A 176 13.68 21.04 -13.38
C ARG A 176 12.30 21.40 -13.95
N LYS A 177 11.80 22.59 -13.63
CA LYS A 177 10.90 23.38 -14.51
C LYS A 177 10.61 24.78 -13.96
N SER A 178 11.56 25.69 -14.12
CA SER A 178 11.26 27.04 -14.60
C SER A 178 11.70 27.09 -16.06
N ASP A 179 10.98 27.85 -16.89
CA ASP A 179 11.29 28.15 -18.30
C ASP A 179 10.68 27.18 -19.32
N ALA A 180 9.41 27.42 -19.66
CA ALA A 180 8.92 27.23 -21.02
C ALA A 180 7.69 28.12 -21.24
N SER A 181 7.97 29.27 -21.87
CA SER A 181 7.01 30.25 -22.35
C SER A 181 5.96 29.65 -23.27
N ALA A 182 4.75 30.15 -23.13
CA ALA A 182 3.62 29.89 -23.98
C ALA A 182 3.79 30.52 -25.36
N THR A 183 3.53 29.75 -26.43
CA THR A 183 3.17 30.28 -27.74
C THR A 183 1.90 29.57 -28.19
N VAL A 184 0.78 30.27 -28.04
CA VAL A 184 -0.55 29.86 -28.50
C VAL A 184 -0.69 30.34 -29.94
N SER A 185 -0.74 29.42 -30.90
CA SER A 185 -1.15 29.70 -32.29
C SER A 185 -2.54 29.12 -32.53
N LEU A 186 -3.52 30.01 -32.65
CA LEU A 186 -4.87 29.73 -33.12
C LEU A 186 -4.81 29.43 -34.64
N SER A 187 -5.21 28.23 -35.06
CA SER A 187 -5.56 27.97 -36.46
C SER A 187 -7.03 27.58 -36.57
N THR A 188 -7.84 28.52 -37.06
CA THR A 188 -9.23 28.30 -37.46
C THR A 188 -9.26 27.62 -38.83
N GLY A 189 -9.42 26.30 -38.84
CA GLY A 189 -9.59 25.48 -40.04
C GLY A 189 -11.07 25.25 -40.39
N ARG A 190 -11.52 25.84 -41.50
CA ARG A 190 -12.87 25.73 -42.09
C ARG A 190 -13.04 24.34 -42.72
N GLY A 191 -13.71 23.43 -42.00
CA GLY A 191 -13.95 22.04 -42.43
C GLY A 191 -14.94 21.92 -43.58
N SER A 192 -14.50 21.29 -44.67
CA SER A 192 -15.25 21.02 -45.89
C SER A 192 -16.16 19.79 -45.73
N ARG A 193 -17.35 19.85 -46.32
CA ARG A 193 -18.45 18.88 -46.14
C ARG A 193 -18.19 17.48 -46.72
N SER A 194 -17.08 17.29 -47.42
CA SER A 194 -16.67 16.04 -48.06
C SER A 194 -15.96 15.05 -47.11
N ASP A 195 -15.45 15.49 -45.96
CA ASP A 195 -14.71 14.62 -45.02
C ASP A 195 -15.61 13.75 -44.13
N LEU A 196 -16.91 14.09 -44.07
CA LEU A 196 -17.91 13.37 -43.25
C LEU A 196 -18.27 11.97 -43.78
N GLN A 197 -18.02 11.69 -45.05
CA GLN A 197 -18.33 10.37 -45.62
C GLN A 197 -17.21 9.36 -45.46
N LEU A 198 -15.94 9.80 -45.42
CA LEU A 198 -14.80 8.91 -45.23
C LEU A 198 -14.74 8.40 -43.77
N ASP A 199 -15.03 9.26 -42.79
CA ASP A 199 -15.01 8.92 -41.36
C ASP A 199 -16.06 7.86 -40.97
N ARG A 200 -17.20 7.79 -41.68
CA ARG A 200 -18.22 6.75 -41.40
C ARG A 200 -17.76 5.34 -41.76
N ARG A 201 -17.01 5.17 -42.85
CA ARG A 201 -16.51 3.84 -43.26
C ARG A 201 -15.39 3.34 -42.35
N THR A 202 -14.48 4.21 -41.92
CA THR A 202 -13.43 3.86 -40.94
C THR A 202 -14.00 3.51 -39.58
N ARG A 203 -15.02 4.23 -39.10
CA ARG A 203 -15.70 3.89 -37.83
C ARG A 203 -16.44 2.56 -37.89
N GLN A 204 -17.02 2.20 -39.03
CA GLN A 204 -17.73 0.92 -39.18
C GLN A 204 -16.76 -0.27 -39.20
N ALA A 205 -15.59 -0.13 -39.84
CA ALA A 205 -14.53 -1.13 -39.81
C ALA A 205 -13.90 -1.29 -38.41
N GLN A 206 -13.72 -0.21 -37.65
CA GLN A 206 -13.22 -0.27 -36.26
C GLN A 206 -14.22 -0.91 -35.29
N ASN A 207 -15.53 -0.70 -35.48
CA ASN A 207 -16.52 -1.31 -34.60
C ASN A 207 -16.59 -2.84 -34.76
N ILE A 208 -16.38 -3.36 -35.99
CA ILE A 208 -16.38 -4.81 -36.24
C ILE A 208 -15.14 -5.47 -35.60
N SER A 209 -13.96 -4.86 -35.70
CA SER A 209 -12.75 -5.41 -35.07
C SER A 209 -12.79 -5.36 -33.55
N THR A 210 -13.44 -4.35 -32.96
CA THR A 210 -13.62 -4.25 -31.50
C THR A 210 -14.57 -5.33 -30.98
N ALA A 211 -15.67 -5.60 -31.69
CA ALA A 211 -16.63 -6.65 -31.31
C ALA A 211 -16.01 -8.06 -31.40
N GLN A 212 -15.20 -8.34 -32.42
CA GLN A 212 -14.45 -9.60 -32.51
C GLN A 212 -13.39 -9.73 -31.40
N ARG A 213 -12.72 -8.64 -31.01
CA ARG A 213 -11.76 -8.65 -29.89
C ARG A 213 -12.41 -8.96 -28.54
N VAL A 214 -13.64 -8.49 -28.31
CA VAL A 214 -14.38 -8.77 -27.06
C VAL A 214 -14.84 -10.24 -27.01
N ALA A 215 -15.22 -10.84 -28.14
CA ALA A 215 -15.59 -12.26 -28.19
C ALA A 215 -14.40 -13.21 -27.95
N ASP A 216 -13.16 -12.79 -28.23
CA ASP A 216 -11.95 -13.57 -27.97
C ASP A 216 -11.44 -13.45 -26.52
N LEU A 217 -11.94 -12.51 -25.71
CA LEU A 217 -11.53 -12.32 -24.31
C LEU A 217 -12.08 -13.42 -23.36
N ASP A 218 -13.11 -14.15 -23.78
CA ASP A 218 -13.72 -15.24 -23.00
C ASP A 218 -13.08 -16.62 -23.27
N LYS A 219 -12.15 -16.72 -24.23
CA LYS A 219 -11.43 -17.97 -24.49
C LYS A 219 -10.25 -18.12 -23.50
N PRO A 220 -9.99 -19.33 -22.98
CA PRO A 220 -8.83 -19.59 -22.14
C PRO A 220 -7.55 -19.26 -22.93
N PRO A 221 -6.51 -18.69 -22.28
CA PRO A 221 -5.29 -18.31 -22.98
C PRO A 221 -4.63 -19.56 -23.59
N PRO A 222 -4.11 -19.45 -24.84
CA PRO A 222 -3.39 -20.56 -25.44
C PRO A 222 -2.14 -20.91 -24.60
N PRO A 223 -1.79 -22.19 -24.49
CA PRO A 223 -0.64 -22.63 -23.71
C PRO A 223 0.64 -21.96 -24.23
N GLY A 224 1.43 -21.38 -23.33
CA GLY A 224 2.71 -20.74 -23.65
C GLY A 224 2.72 -19.20 -23.62
N ILE A 225 1.57 -18.53 -23.47
CA ILE A 225 1.55 -17.07 -23.24
C ILE A 225 1.82 -16.79 -21.76
N VAL A 226 2.83 -15.94 -21.49
CA VAL A 226 3.20 -15.50 -20.15
C VAL A 226 1.99 -14.81 -19.50
N LEU A 227 1.51 -15.37 -18.39
CA LEU A 227 0.31 -14.93 -17.66
C LEU A 227 0.26 -13.41 -17.42
N THR A 228 1.43 -12.78 -17.24
CA THR A 228 1.57 -11.32 -17.04
C THR A 228 1.05 -10.50 -18.22
N ARG A 229 1.29 -10.91 -19.48
CA ARG A 229 0.80 -10.15 -20.64
C ARG A 229 -0.72 -10.23 -20.78
N TYR A 230 -1.31 -11.38 -20.47
CA TYR A 230 -2.76 -11.57 -20.50
C TYR A 230 -3.45 -10.75 -19.39
N VAL A 231 -2.90 -10.77 -18.17
CA VAL A 231 -3.42 -9.98 -17.05
C VAL A 231 -3.31 -8.48 -17.34
N GLN A 232 -2.17 -8.03 -17.88
CA GLN A 232 -1.96 -6.62 -18.22
C GLN A 232 -2.95 -6.13 -19.29
N ALA A 233 -3.15 -6.90 -20.37
CA ALA A 233 -4.14 -6.56 -21.40
C ALA A 233 -5.58 -6.49 -20.84
N ARG A 234 -5.92 -7.36 -19.88
CA ARG A 234 -7.25 -7.36 -19.24
C ARG A 234 -7.45 -6.15 -18.32
N VAL A 235 -6.41 -5.73 -17.61
CA VAL A 235 -6.44 -4.54 -16.74
C VAL A 235 -6.59 -3.26 -17.58
N GLU A 236 -5.84 -3.13 -18.68
CA GLU A 236 -5.96 -1.99 -19.59
C GLU A 236 -7.35 -1.89 -20.20
N HIS A 237 -7.94 -3.01 -20.63
CA HIS A 237 -9.30 -3.04 -21.16
C HIS A 237 -10.34 -2.56 -20.13
N TRP A 238 -10.22 -2.98 -18.86
CA TRP A 238 -11.14 -2.57 -17.81
C TRP A 238 -11.02 -1.07 -17.48
N ARG A 239 -9.80 -0.54 -17.46
CA ARG A 239 -9.54 0.89 -17.27
C ARG A 239 -10.21 1.72 -18.37
N ASP A 240 -10.07 1.30 -19.63
CA ASP A 240 -10.69 1.97 -20.78
C ASP A 240 -12.22 1.95 -20.73
N ASP A 241 -12.84 0.82 -20.38
CA ASP A 241 -14.31 0.75 -20.27
C ASP A 241 -14.82 1.67 -19.16
N THR A 242 -14.12 1.73 -18.03
CA THR A 242 -14.48 2.60 -16.91
C THR A 242 -14.43 4.08 -17.32
N GLN A 243 -13.37 4.50 -18.03
CA GLN A 243 -13.27 5.88 -18.53
C GLN A 243 -14.37 6.22 -19.53
N ARG A 244 -14.74 5.29 -20.42
CA ARG A 244 -15.84 5.49 -21.37
C ARG A 244 -17.18 5.66 -20.65
N ARG A 245 -17.46 4.87 -19.61
CA ARG A 245 -18.69 4.99 -18.81
C ARG A 245 -18.77 6.33 -18.09
N VAL A 246 -17.69 6.77 -17.46
CA VAL A 246 -17.63 8.08 -16.79
C VAL A 246 -17.83 9.21 -17.80
N SER A 247 -17.19 9.13 -18.98
CA SER A 247 -17.31 10.15 -20.03
C SER A 247 -18.75 10.25 -20.57
N ARG A 248 -19.45 9.11 -20.72
CA ARG A 248 -20.87 9.07 -21.10
C ARG A 248 -21.78 9.62 -20.00
N ALA A 249 -21.50 9.31 -18.74
CA ALA A 249 -22.29 9.84 -17.62
C ALA A 249 -22.18 11.37 -17.53
N LEU A 250 -20.97 11.91 -17.74
CA LEU A 250 -20.72 13.36 -17.74
C LEU A 250 -21.38 14.06 -18.94
N SER A 251 -21.38 13.44 -20.13
CA SER A 251 -22.07 14.02 -21.30
C SER A 251 -23.59 14.03 -21.13
N HIS A 252 -24.18 13.01 -20.50
CA HIS A 252 -25.59 13.00 -20.15
C HIS A 252 -25.95 14.08 -19.13
N ARG A 253 -25.11 14.31 -18.12
CA ARG A 253 -25.34 15.38 -17.13
C ARG A 253 -25.33 16.77 -17.78
N LYS A 254 -24.30 17.08 -18.58
CA LYS A 254 -24.22 18.34 -19.34
C LYS A 254 -25.41 18.59 -20.26
N ARG A 255 -26.03 17.52 -20.77
CA ARG A 255 -27.20 17.64 -21.64
C ARG A 255 -28.48 17.95 -20.86
N ARG A 256 -28.65 17.36 -19.67
CA ARG A 256 -29.75 17.72 -18.75
C ARG A 256 -29.65 19.16 -18.26
N ASP A 257 -28.45 19.61 -17.91
CA ASP A 257 -28.26 20.98 -17.41
C ASP A 257 -28.61 22.03 -18.49
N LYS A 258 -28.43 21.70 -19.78
CA LYS A 258 -28.85 22.57 -20.91
C LYS A 258 -30.34 22.53 -21.23
N GLU A 259 -31.07 21.50 -20.80
CA GLU A 259 -32.52 21.40 -21.01
C GLU A 259 -33.30 22.10 -19.88
N SER A 260 -32.62 22.45 -18.77
CA SER A 260 -33.19 23.20 -17.64
C SER A 260 -32.97 24.72 -17.70
N GLU A 261 -32.24 25.23 -18.69
CA GLU A 261 -32.09 26.66 -19.01
C GLU A 261 -33.05 27.07 -20.14
#